data_AF-A0A7R9HAT4-F1
#
_entry.id   AF-A0A7R9HAT4-F1
#
_cell.length_a   1.000
_cell.length_b   1.000
_cell.length_c   1.000
_cell.angle_alpha   90.00
_cell.angle_beta   90.00
_cell.angle_gamma   90.00
#
_symmetry.space_group_name_H-M   'P 1'
#
loop_
_entity.id
_entity.type
_entity.pdbx_description
1 polymer ?
#
loop_
_entity_poly.entity_id
_entity_poly.type
_entity_poly.pdbx_seq_one_letter_code
_entity_poly.pdbx_strand_id
1 'polypeptide(L)' 'MDSSSKHVNPNPRLKANFLSKIVFWWLKDLFWIGTRKDLEYSDLYNTLPSQLSDRLGDVLER' A
#
# COMPACT_ATOMS: atom_id res chain seq x y z
N MET A 1 16.32 12.92 7.25
CA MET A 1 16.87 11.56 7.44
C MET A 1 15.76 10.60 7.10
N ASP A 2 15.97 9.68 6.15
CA ASP A 2 15.41 8.31 6.12
C ASP A 2 15.85 7.65 4.81
N SER A 3 17.12 7.26 4.79
CA SER A 3 17.74 6.43 3.74
C SER A 3 17.44 4.95 3.95
N SER A 4 16.17 4.60 4.10
CA SER A 4 15.74 3.21 3.92
C SER A 4 15.33 3.09 2.46
N SER A 5 16.03 2.26 1.69
CA SER A 5 15.70 1.94 0.31
C SER A 5 14.20 1.66 0.21
N LYS A 6 13.42 2.65 -0.25
CA LYS A 6 11.97 2.55 -0.33
C LYS A 6 11.66 1.39 -1.26
N HIS A 7 11.34 0.23 -0.71
CA HIS A 7 10.88 -0.89 -1.50
C HIS A 7 9.66 -0.39 -2.27
N VAL A 8 9.80 -0.26 -3.58
CA VAL A 8 8.73 0.23 -4.44
C VAL A 8 7.81 -0.94 -4.69
N ASN A 9 6.94 -1.23 -3.72
CA ASN A 9 5.82 -2.15 -3.88
C ASN A 9 4.54 -1.32 -4.09
N PRO A 10 4.29 -0.83 -5.32
CA PRO A 10 3.18 0.06 -5.61
C PRO A 10 1.87 -0.67 -5.33
N ASN A 11 1.00 -0.03 -4.54
CA ASN A 11 -0.25 -0.66 -4.13
C ASN A 11 -1.08 -1.03 -5.36
N PRO A 12 -1.50 -2.30 -5.53
CA PRO A 12 -2.27 -2.75 -6.70
C PRO A 12 -3.57 -1.96 -6.87
N ARG A 13 -4.07 -1.35 -5.78
CA ARG A 13 -5.21 -0.42 -5.79
C ARG A 13 -5.02 0.80 -6.70
N LEU A 14 -3.78 1.21 -6.99
CA LEU A 14 -3.52 2.32 -7.91
C LEU A 14 -3.90 1.98 -9.36
N LYS A 15 -3.71 0.72 -9.77
CA LYS A 15 -3.97 0.24 -11.12
C LYS A 15 -5.26 -0.60 -11.23
N ALA A 16 -5.83 -1.03 -10.11
CA ALA A 16 -7.02 -1.87 -10.08
C ALA A 16 -8.29 -1.14 -10.57
N ASN A 17 -9.05 -1.81 -11.44
CA ASN A 17 -10.39 -1.38 -11.87
C ASN A 17 -11.35 -1.29 -10.68
N PHE A 18 -12.40 -0.48 -10.82
CA PHE A 18 -13.41 -0.23 -9.79
C PHE A 18 -13.99 -1.52 -9.16
N LEU A 19 -14.33 -2.51 -10.00
CA LEU A 19 -14.80 -3.83 -9.55
C LEU A 19 -13.75 -4.58 -8.70
N SER A 20 -12.47 -4.51 -9.07
CA SER A 20 -11.37 -5.14 -8.32
C SER A 20 -11.12 -4.45 -6.98
N LYS A 21 -11.43 -3.15 -6.85
CA LYS A 21 -11.38 -2.42 -5.57
C LYS A 21 -12.50 -2.85 -4.64
N ILE A 22 -13.72 -3.03 -5.15
CA ILE A 22 -14.89 -3.47 -4.36
C ILE A 22 -14.70 -4.88 -3.82
N VAL A 23 -14.21 -5.80 -4.67
CA VAL A 23 -14.03 -7.21 -4.30
C VAL A 23 -12.72 -7.42 -3.51
N PHE A 24 -11.95 -6.36 -3.22
CA PHE A 24 -10.65 -6.44 -2.56
C PHE A 24 -9.73 -7.50 -3.16
N TRP A 25 -9.80 -7.69 -4.48
CA TRP A 25 -9.13 -8.80 -5.16
C TRP A 25 -7.61 -8.77 -4.98
N TRP A 26 -7.04 -7.57 -4.81
CA TRP A 26 -5.62 -7.35 -4.52
C TRP A 26 -5.18 -7.90 -3.15
N LEU A 27 -6.10 -8.06 -2.20
CA LEU A 27 -5.79 -8.56 -0.85
C LEU A 27 -5.55 -10.07 -0.86
N LYS A 28 -6.12 -10.80 -1.82
CA LYS A 28 -5.93 -12.25 -1.95
C LYS A 28 -4.45 -12.61 -2.17
N ASP A 29 -3.71 -11.77 -2.89
CA ASP A 29 -2.30 -12.02 -3.21
C ASP A 29 -1.44 -11.86 -1.95
N LEU A 30 -1.80 -10.91 -1.08
CA LEU A 30 -1.16 -10.75 0.24
C LEU A 30 -1.43 -11.96 1.14
N PHE A 31 -2.67 -12.46 1.17
CA PHE A 31 -3.00 -13.68 1.93
C PHE A 31 -2.26 -14.91 1.40
N TRP A 32 -2.08 -15.02 0.08
CA TRP A 32 -1.32 -16.11 -0.52
C TRP A 32 0.15 -16.08 -0.09
N ILE A 33 0.78 -14.90 -0.08
CA ILE A 33 2.15 -14.71 0.41
C ILE A 33 2.24 -15.09 1.89
N GLY A 34 1.32 -14.59 2.73
CA GLY A 34 1.26 -14.93 4.16
C GLY A 34 1.02 -16.41 4.45
N THR A 35 0.42 -17.15 3.51
CA THR A 35 0.24 -18.62 3.62
C THR A 35 1.51 -19.38 3.26
N ARG A 36 2.39 -18.78 2.45
CA ARG A 36 3.65 -19.38 1.98
C ARG A 36 4.85 -19.03 2.87
N LYS A 37 4.85 -17.84 3.47
CA LYS A 37 5.95 -17.26 4.26
C LYS A 37 5.36 -16.30 5.30
N ASP A 38 6.04 -16.14 6.43
CA ASP A 38 5.78 -15.01 7.33
C ASP A 38 5.97 -13.67 6.62
N LEU A 39 4.99 -12.79 6.78
CA LEU A 39 4.96 -11.47 6.17
C LEU A 39 6.06 -10.59 6.77
N GLU A 40 6.94 -10.11 5.90
CA GLU A 40 8.03 -9.20 6.27
C GLU A 40 7.70 -7.77 5.84
N TYR A 41 8.33 -6.77 6.46
CA TYR A 41 8.07 -5.36 6.15
C TYR A 41 8.31 -5.01 4.66
N SER A 42 9.17 -5.75 3.98
CA SER A 42 9.46 -5.64 2.55
C SER A 42 8.31 -6.11 1.65
N ASP A 43 7.47 -7.02 2.12
CA ASP A 43 6.35 -7.62 1.37
C ASP A 43 5.07 -6.76 1.46
N LEU A 44 5.02 -5.80 2.40
CA LEU A 44 3.91 -4.87 2.55
C LEU A 44 3.83 -3.87 1.39
N TYR A 45 2.61 -3.59 0.95
CA TYR A 45 2.36 -2.56 -0.07
C TYR A 45 2.58 -1.16 0.51
N ASN A 46 3.15 -0.27 -0.31
CA ASN A 46 3.26 1.13 0.07
C ASN A 46 1.89 1.78 0.27
N THR A 47 1.86 2.78 1.14
CA THR A 47 0.70 3.64 1.33
C THR A 47 0.33 4.32 0.02
N LEU A 48 -0.97 4.53 -0.21
CA LEU A 48 -1.41 5.29 -1.37
C LEU A 48 -0.90 6.74 -1.23
N PRO A 49 -0.37 7.35 -2.30
CA PRO A 49 0.09 8.73 -2.26
C PRO A 49 -1.02 9.72 -1.84
N SER A 50 -2.29 9.37 -2.05
CA SER A 50 -3.45 10.15 -1.60
C SER A 50 -3.69 10.11 -0.09
N GLN A 51 -3.14 9.12 0.62
CA GLN A 51 -3.26 8.93 2.07
C GLN A 51 -1.97 9.24 2.81
N LEU A 52 -0.96 9.81 2.14
CA LEU A 52 0.23 10.30 2.80
C LEU A 52 -0.14 11.44 3.76
N SER A 53 0.41 11.34 4.97
CA SER A 53 0.18 12.26 6.09
C SER A 53 0.42 13.72 5.72
N ASP A 54 1.37 13.97 4.82
CA ASP A 54 1.74 15.30 4.32
C ASP A 54 0.52 16.09 3.85
N ARG A 55 -0.39 15.46 3.07
CA ARG A 55 -1.58 16.14 2.56
C ARG A 55 -2.57 16.50 3.68
N LEU A 56 -2.65 15.69 4.73
CA LEU A 56 -3.58 15.93 5.84
C LEU A 56 -3.02 16.98 6.81
N GLY A 57 -1.69 17.03 6.98
CA GLY A 57 -0.99 18.11 7.68
C GLY A 57 -1.24 19.46 7.03
N ASP A 58 -1.09 19.55 5.70
CA ASP A 58 -1.34 20.79 4.93
C ASP A 58 -2.80 21.29 5.04
N VAL A 59 -3.77 20.37 5.15
CA VAL A 59 -5.19 20.73 5.32
C VAL A 59 -5.50 21.18 6.76
N LEU A 60 -4.78 20.64 7.75
CA LEU A 60 -4.99 20.95 9.17
C LEU A 60 -4.23 22.21 9.62
N GLU A 61 -3.10 22.53 9.00
CA GLU A 61 -2.34 23.78 9.26
C GLU A 61 -3.02 25.04 8.72
N ARG A 62 -4.10 24.89 7.94
CA ARG A 62 -4.88 25.99 7.37
C ARG A 62 -6.16 26.26 8.14
#